data_AF-A0A9J7G246-F1
#
_entry.id   AF-A0A9J7G246-F1
#
_cell.length_a   1.000
_cell.length_b   1.000
_cell.length_c   1.000
_cell.angle_alpha   90.00
_cell.angle_beta   90.00
_cell.angle_gamma   90.00
#
_symmetry.space_group_name_H-M   'P 1'
#
loop_
_entity.id
_entity.type
_entity.pdbx_description
1 polymer ?
#
loop_
_entity_poly.entity_id
_entity_poly.type
_entity_poly.pdbx_seq_one_letter_code
_entity_poly.pdbx_strand_id
1 'polypeptide(L)'
;MSVNYAAGLSPYADKGKCGLPEIFDPPEELERKVGELARLMLQASSVVFHTGAGISTASGIPDFRLPGRGLHSKRNFCPLLAVLRGPHGVWTMEERGLAPKFDTTFENARPSKTHMALVQLERSGFLSFLVSQNVDGLHVRSGFPRDKLAELHGNMFVEECPKCKTQYVRETVVGTMGLKATGRLCTVAKARGLRACRGELRDTILDWEDALPERDLMLADEASRVSVVLGRILGLGALNKHRTRAPPPPRTGDSKRGSTLTTPPAPHWGF
;
A
#
# COMPACT_ATOMS: atom_id res chain seq x y z
N MET A 1 -23.96 -4.49 12.56
CA MET A 1 -23.82 -3.06 12.19
C MET A 1 -22.46 -2.90 11.55
N SER A 2 -22.38 -2.50 10.28
CA SER A 2 -21.10 -2.22 9.62
C SER A 2 -20.43 -1.05 10.31
N VAL A 3 -19.31 -1.30 10.97
CA VAL A 3 -18.51 -0.25 11.60
C VAL A 3 -18.02 0.65 10.48
N ASN A 4 -18.53 1.89 10.40
CA ASN A 4 -17.96 2.88 9.49
C ASN A 4 -16.57 3.21 10.02
N TYR A 5 -15.52 2.71 9.36
CA TYR A 5 -14.13 2.92 9.78
C TYR A 5 -13.81 4.39 10.04
N ALA A 6 -14.33 5.29 9.19
CA ALA A 6 -14.18 6.73 9.35
C ALA A 6 -14.71 7.27 10.69
N ALA A 7 -15.74 6.63 11.26
CA ALA A 7 -16.35 7.08 12.51
C ALA A 7 -15.54 6.72 13.76
N GLY A 8 -14.58 5.78 13.67
CA GLY A 8 -13.71 5.40 14.79
C GLY A 8 -12.40 6.19 14.88
N LEU A 9 -12.12 7.04 13.88
CA LEU A 9 -10.95 7.91 13.81
C LEU A 9 -11.16 9.23 14.54
N SER A 10 -10.06 9.90 14.90
CA SER A 10 -10.13 11.25 15.43
C SER A 10 -10.68 12.23 14.38
N PRO A 11 -11.40 13.30 14.78
CA PRO A 11 -11.80 14.34 13.86
C PRO A 11 -10.58 15.00 13.22
N TYR A 12 -10.61 15.18 11.90
CA TYR A 12 -9.50 15.79 11.16
C TYR A 12 -10.02 16.74 10.08
N ALA A 13 -9.53 17.98 10.11
CA ALA A 13 -10.05 19.05 9.26
C ALA A 13 -9.50 18.98 7.82
N ASP A 14 -8.23 18.61 7.63
CA ASP A 14 -7.61 18.57 6.31
C ASP A 14 -7.79 17.21 5.63
N LYS A 15 -9.00 16.98 5.14
CA LYS A 15 -9.34 15.85 4.26
C LYS A 15 -9.15 16.17 2.78
N GLY A 16 -8.49 17.31 2.48
CA GLY A 16 -8.69 18.23 1.34
C GLY A 16 -9.39 17.78 0.05
N LYS A 17 -8.75 17.76 -1.14
CA LYS A 17 -9.50 17.74 -2.43
C LYS A 17 -10.26 16.43 -2.69
N CYS A 18 -11.56 16.46 -2.40
CA CYS A 18 -12.57 15.45 -2.69
C CYS A 18 -13.30 15.71 -4.02
N GLY A 19 -13.91 14.66 -4.60
CA GLY A 19 -14.90 14.82 -5.66
C GLY A 19 -14.38 15.26 -7.03
N LEU A 20 -13.14 14.91 -7.40
CA LEU A 20 -12.67 15.16 -8.76
C LEU A 20 -13.50 14.37 -9.78
N PRO A 21 -13.68 14.87 -11.01
CA PRO A 21 -14.36 14.11 -12.06
C PRO A 21 -13.61 12.81 -12.38
N GLU A 22 -14.37 11.75 -12.64
CA GLU A 22 -13.83 10.50 -13.16
C GLU A 22 -13.51 10.66 -14.66
N ILE A 23 -12.44 10.02 -15.12
CA ILE A 23 -11.98 10.04 -16.51
C ILE A 23 -12.06 8.62 -17.05
N PHE A 24 -12.71 8.47 -18.20
CA PHE A 24 -12.89 7.18 -18.86
C PHE A 24 -12.19 7.23 -20.22
N ASP A 25 -11.17 6.38 -20.39
CA ASP A 25 -10.51 6.19 -21.68
C ASP A 25 -11.50 5.53 -22.68
N PRO A 26 -11.47 5.91 -23.98
CA PRO A 26 -12.23 5.19 -24.99
C PRO A 26 -11.75 3.74 -25.12
N PRO A 27 -12.61 2.79 -25.58
CA PRO A 27 -12.27 1.37 -25.62
C PRO A 27 -10.96 1.05 -26.35
N GLU A 28 -10.70 1.66 -27.51
CA GLU A 28 -9.44 1.42 -28.23
C GLU A 28 -8.18 1.86 -27.47
N GLU A 29 -8.27 2.96 -26.72
CA GLU A 29 -7.15 3.49 -25.96
C GLU A 29 -6.90 2.63 -24.71
N LEU A 30 -7.99 2.17 -24.06
CA LEU A 30 -7.92 1.26 -22.94
C LEU A 30 -7.24 -0.05 -23.33
N GLU A 31 -7.67 -0.69 -24.42
CA GLU A 31 -7.08 -1.93 -24.93
C GLU A 31 -5.58 -1.75 -25.23
N ARG A 32 -5.22 -0.65 -25.90
CA ARG A 32 -3.82 -0.33 -26.19
C ARG A 32 -3.00 -0.14 -24.90
N LYS A 33 -3.53 0.56 -23.90
CA LYS A 33 -2.86 0.78 -22.61
C LYS A 33 -2.69 -0.52 -21.81
N VAL A 34 -3.69 -1.40 -21.83
CA VAL A 34 -3.63 -2.72 -21.18
C VAL A 34 -2.60 -3.61 -21.85
N GLY A 35 -2.55 -3.63 -23.19
CA GLY A 35 -1.52 -4.36 -23.94
C GLY A 35 -0.10 -3.87 -23.62
N GLU A 36 0.09 -2.55 -23.54
CA GLU A 36 1.37 -1.96 -23.14
C GLU A 36 1.74 -2.30 -21.70
N LEU A 37 0.78 -2.27 -20.76
CA LEU A 37 1.02 -2.70 -19.37
C LEU A 37 1.48 -4.16 -19.32
N ALA A 38 0.82 -5.07 -20.05
CA ALA A 38 1.21 -6.47 -20.11
C ALA A 38 2.63 -6.63 -20.65
N ARG A 39 2.97 -5.90 -21.73
CA ARG A 39 4.33 -5.88 -22.30
C ARG A 39 5.37 -5.41 -21.28
N LEU A 40 5.09 -4.34 -20.54
CA LEU A 40 5.98 -3.82 -19.51
C LEU A 40 6.16 -4.81 -18.36
N MET A 41 5.10 -5.50 -17.94
CA MET A 41 5.17 -6.52 -16.89
C MET A 41 6.05 -7.71 -17.31
N LEU A 42 5.94 -8.16 -18.57
CA LEU A 42 6.76 -9.25 -19.10
C LEU A 42 8.25 -8.89 -19.23
N GLN A 43 8.58 -7.62 -19.43
CA GLN A 43 9.96 -7.14 -19.57
C GLN A 43 10.61 -6.78 -18.22
N ALA A 44 9.80 -6.60 -17.17
CA ALA A 44 10.30 -6.23 -15.86
C ALA A 44 10.93 -7.42 -15.16
N SER A 45 12.11 -7.23 -14.58
CA SER A 45 12.75 -8.25 -13.73
C SER A 45 12.05 -8.42 -12.37
N SER A 46 11.30 -7.40 -11.95
CA SER A 46 10.51 -7.40 -10.73
C SER A 46 9.38 -6.39 -10.83
N VAL A 47 8.18 -6.79 -10.38
CA VAL A 47 6.96 -5.97 -10.43
C VAL A 47 6.39 -5.84 -9.02
N VAL A 48 6.07 -4.61 -8.64
CA VAL A 48 5.41 -4.28 -7.37
C VAL A 48 4.11 -3.55 -7.65
N PHE A 49 3.03 -4.01 -7.02
CA PHE A 49 1.72 -3.37 -7.11
C PHE A 49 1.44 -2.51 -5.88
N HIS A 50 0.81 -1.36 -6.11
CA HIS A 50 0.30 -0.49 -5.05
C HIS A 50 -1.22 -0.38 -5.16
N THR A 51 -1.94 -0.77 -4.11
CA THR A 51 -3.41 -0.79 -4.09
C THR A 51 -3.99 0.15 -3.05
N GLY A 52 -5.13 0.74 -3.39
CA GLY A 52 -5.94 1.55 -2.49
C GLY A 52 -7.43 1.22 -2.61
N ALA A 53 -8.28 1.98 -1.93
CA ALA A 53 -9.66 1.57 -1.66
C ALA A 53 -10.50 1.36 -2.93
N GLY A 54 -10.09 1.94 -4.06
CA GLY A 54 -10.73 1.77 -5.36
C GLY A 54 -10.82 0.32 -5.88
N ILE A 55 -9.97 -0.61 -5.44
CA ILE A 55 -10.08 -2.02 -5.84
C ILE A 55 -11.18 -2.80 -5.09
N SER A 56 -11.72 -2.20 -4.02
CA SER A 56 -12.72 -2.78 -3.13
C SER A 56 -14.12 -2.19 -3.34
N THR A 57 -14.26 -1.17 -4.20
CA THR A 57 -15.57 -0.57 -4.54
C THR A 57 -16.51 -1.57 -5.20
N ALA A 58 -16.00 -2.39 -6.13
CA ALA A 58 -16.75 -3.49 -6.76
C ALA A 58 -17.13 -4.61 -5.77
N SER A 59 -16.54 -4.61 -4.56
CA SER A 59 -16.90 -5.51 -3.47
C SER A 59 -17.93 -4.90 -2.51
N GLY A 60 -18.46 -3.71 -2.79
CA GLY A 60 -19.46 -3.03 -1.97
C GLY A 60 -18.89 -2.19 -0.81
N ILE A 61 -17.57 -1.98 -0.78
CA ILE A 61 -16.88 -1.12 0.20
C ILE A 61 -16.60 0.24 -0.45
N PRO A 62 -17.16 1.35 0.05
CA PRO A 62 -16.90 2.69 -0.51
C PRO A 62 -15.43 3.09 -0.28
N ASP A 63 -14.90 3.92 -1.16
CA ASP A 63 -13.52 4.38 -1.06
C ASP A 63 -13.35 5.61 -0.16
N PHE A 64 -12.15 5.78 0.41
CA PHE A 64 -11.80 6.86 1.34
C PHE A 64 -10.89 7.86 0.62
N ARG A 65 -11.36 9.08 0.40
CA ARG A 65 -10.76 10.04 -0.53
C ARG A 65 -10.10 11.28 0.17
N LEU A 66 -8.78 11.31 0.50
CA LEU A 66 -7.96 12.36 1.21
C LEU A 66 -6.73 12.97 0.46
N PRO A 67 -6.65 14.21 -0.05
CA PRO A 67 -5.56 14.66 -0.93
C PRO A 67 -4.16 14.32 -0.41
N GLY A 68 -3.28 13.96 -1.33
CA GLY A 68 -1.88 14.21 -1.10
C GLY A 68 -1.68 15.73 -1.12
N ARG A 69 -1.72 16.40 0.03
CA ARG A 69 -0.68 17.41 0.24
C ARG A 69 0.57 16.61 0.52
N GLY A 70 1.56 16.72 -0.36
CA GLY A 70 2.90 16.30 -0.01
C GLY A 70 3.24 17.00 1.30
N LEU A 71 3.44 16.23 2.38
CA LEU A 71 3.97 16.76 3.61
C LEU A 71 5.33 17.37 3.23
N HIS A 72 5.42 18.69 3.16
CA HIS A 72 6.69 19.40 2.98
C HIS A 72 7.48 19.31 4.29
N SER A 73 7.86 18.10 4.69
CA SER A 73 8.92 17.88 5.66
C SER A 73 10.14 17.39 4.90
N LYS A 74 11.21 18.18 4.94
CA LYS A 74 12.42 18.11 4.11
C LYS A 74 13.27 16.84 4.29
N ARG A 75 12.72 15.70 4.72
CA ARG A 75 13.54 14.51 5.02
C ARG A 75 12.98 13.14 4.66
N ASN A 76 11.68 12.96 4.46
CA ASN A 76 11.09 11.63 4.14
C ASN A 76 9.96 11.76 3.10
N PHE A 77 10.32 12.06 1.85
CA PHE A 77 9.35 12.18 0.77
C PHE A 77 9.09 10.80 0.13
N CYS A 78 7.88 10.28 0.29
CA CYS A 78 7.37 9.15 -0.49
C CYS A 78 6.18 9.63 -1.37
N PRO A 79 6.42 10.06 -2.62
CA PRO A 79 5.37 10.56 -3.54
C PRO A 79 4.36 9.48 -3.99
N LEU A 80 4.47 8.28 -3.44
CA LEU A 80 3.66 7.09 -3.74
C LEU A 80 2.26 7.10 -3.10
N LEU A 81 1.95 8.06 -2.21
CA LEU A 81 0.69 8.08 -1.43
C LEU A 81 -0.43 9.00 -1.96
N ALA A 82 -0.27 9.62 -3.14
CA ALA A 82 -1.33 10.46 -3.71
C ALA A 82 -2.40 9.61 -4.42
N VAL A 83 -3.63 9.61 -3.88
CA VAL A 83 -4.79 8.92 -4.47
C VAL A 83 -5.71 9.89 -5.21
N LEU A 84 -6.13 9.54 -6.44
CA LEU A 84 -7.12 10.27 -7.24
C LEU A 84 -8.52 9.69 -7.03
N ARG A 85 -9.55 10.55 -7.04
CA ARG A 85 -10.71 10.45 -6.15
C ARG A 85 -11.99 11.02 -6.79
N GLY A 86 -12.89 10.15 -7.23
CA GLY A 86 -14.19 10.48 -7.83
C GLY A 86 -15.27 11.12 -6.91
N PRO A 87 -16.55 11.11 -7.30
CA PRO A 87 -17.65 11.85 -6.66
C PRO A 87 -18.41 11.19 -5.48
N HIS A 88 -18.24 9.88 -5.21
CA HIS A 88 -19.07 9.12 -4.26
C HIS A 88 -18.32 8.50 -3.05
N GLY A 89 -17.09 8.92 -2.77
CA GLY A 89 -16.31 8.34 -1.67
C GLY A 89 -16.75 8.82 -0.29
N VAL A 90 -16.32 8.13 0.76
CA VAL A 90 -16.72 8.35 2.16
C VAL A 90 -16.59 9.82 2.59
N TRP A 91 -15.43 10.43 2.36
CA TRP A 91 -15.17 11.81 2.72
C TRP A 91 -15.89 12.83 1.82
N THR A 92 -16.11 12.49 0.54
CA THR A 92 -16.91 13.33 -0.38
C THR A 92 -18.38 13.35 0.02
N MET A 93 -18.91 12.22 0.49
CA MET A 93 -20.26 12.15 1.03
C MET A 93 -20.35 12.91 2.35
N GLU A 94 -19.36 12.78 3.23
CA GLU A 94 -19.32 13.52 4.51
C GLU A 94 -19.25 15.04 4.32
N GLU A 95 -18.44 15.55 3.38
CA GLU A 95 -18.40 16.99 3.03
C GLU A 95 -19.77 17.50 2.55
N ARG A 96 -20.59 16.63 1.97
CA ARG A 96 -21.96 16.93 1.54
C ARG A 96 -22.99 16.70 2.65
N GLY A 97 -22.57 16.31 3.85
CA GLY A 97 -23.46 15.95 4.96
C GLY A 97 -24.23 14.65 4.74
N LEU A 98 -23.76 13.78 3.83
CA LEU A 98 -24.40 12.52 3.48
C LEU A 98 -23.65 11.33 4.10
N ALA A 99 -24.40 10.30 4.47
CA ALA A 99 -23.80 9.04 4.89
C ALA A 99 -23.29 8.25 3.67
N PRO A 100 -22.07 7.69 3.71
CA PRO A 100 -21.62 6.76 2.69
C PRO A 100 -22.48 5.50 2.68
N LYS A 101 -22.81 5.02 1.48
CA LYS A 101 -23.52 3.76 1.32
C LYS A 101 -22.51 2.60 1.32
N PHE A 102 -22.69 1.67 2.24
CA PHE A 102 -22.02 0.38 2.23
C PHE A 102 -23.01 -0.67 1.73
N ASP A 103 -22.64 -1.40 0.67
CA ASP A 103 -23.49 -2.49 0.15
C ASP A 103 -23.18 -3.83 0.84
N THR A 104 -22.14 -3.87 1.68
CA THR A 104 -21.73 -5.05 2.48
C THR A 104 -21.06 -4.66 3.79
N THR A 105 -20.83 -5.63 4.68
CA THR A 105 -19.94 -5.48 5.84
C THR A 105 -18.52 -5.93 5.49
N PHE A 106 -17.51 -5.53 6.27
CA PHE A 106 -16.15 -6.03 6.06
C PHE A 106 -16.09 -7.56 6.14
N GLU A 107 -16.82 -8.20 7.05
CA GLU A 107 -16.89 -9.67 7.19
C GLU A 107 -17.52 -10.34 5.97
N ASN A 108 -18.51 -9.73 5.34
CA ASN A 108 -19.23 -10.33 4.20
C ASN A 108 -18.65 -9.93 2.84
N ALA A 109 -17.79 -8.89 2.80
CA ALA A 109 -17.11 -8.48 1.58
C ALA A 109 -16.28 -9.63 1.01
N ARG A 110 -16.43 -9.85 -0.30
CA ARG A 110 -15.66 -10.84 -1.05
C ARG A 110 -14.55 -10.16 -1.83
N PRO A 111 -13.36 -10.77 -1.96
CA PRO A 111 -12.30 -10.24 -2.81
C PRO A 111 -12.80 -9.98 -4.23
N SER A 112 -12.47 -8.81 -4.78
CA SER A 112 -12.84 -8.46 -6.16
C SER A 112 -12.01 -9.25 -7.19
N LYS A 113 -12.39 -9.18 -8.47
CA LYS A 113 -11.60 -9.76 -9.57
C LYS A 113 -10.14 -9.28 -9.55
N THR A 114 -9.90 -8.01 -9.19
CA THR A 114 -8.55 -7.45 -9.05
C THR A 114 -7.76 -8.13 -7.94
N HIS A 115 -8.36 -8.35 -6.77
CA HIS A 115 -7.69 -9.08 -5.67
C HIS A 115 -7.30 -10.49 -6.11
N MET A 116 -8.21 -11.21 -6.78
CA MET A 116 -7.95 -12.56 -7.25
C MET A 116 -6.90 -12.59 -8.39
N ALA A 117 -6.89 -11.57 -9.25
CA ALA A 117 -5.86 -11.42 -10.28
C ALA A 117 -4.47 -11.20 -9.66
N LEU A 118 -4.36 -10.40 -8.60
CA LEU A 118 -3.09 -10.19 -7.87
C LEU A 118 -2.58 -11.49 -7.22
N VAL A 119 -3.48 -12.30 -6.65
CA VAL A 119 -3.13 -13.64 -6.15
C VAL A 119 -2.58 -14.52 -7.28
N GLN A 120 -3.23 -14.51 -8.45
CA GLN A 120 -2.76 -15.32 -9.57
C GLN A 120 -1.42 -14.81 -10.14
N LEU A 121 -1.22 -13.50 -10.21
CA LEU A 121 0.05 -12.91 -10.67
C LEU A 121 1.21 -13.27 -9.73
N GLU A 122 0.98 -13.27 -8.42
CA GLU A 122 1.96 -13.72 -7.43
C GLU A 122 2.28 -15.20 -7.60
N ARG A 123 1.27 -16.05 -7.69
CA ARG A 123 1.43 -17.51 -7.89
C ARG A 123 2.16 -17.86 -9.19
N SER A 124 1.95 -17.07 -10.23
CA SER A 124 2.62 -17.22 -11.52
C SER A 124 4.01 -16.58 -11.56
N GLY A 125 4.49 -15.97 -10.47
CA GLY A 125 5.83 -15.36 -10.38
C GLY A 125 5.97 -13.98 -11.06
N PHE A 126 4.87 -13.38 -11.53
CA PHE A 126 4.87 -12.07 -12.17
C PHE A 126 4.81 -10.90 -11.17
N LEU A 127 4.32 -11.14 -9.95
CA LEU A 127 4.25 -10.14 -8.88
C LEU A 127 5.25 -10.49 -7.79
N SER A 128 6.18 -9.58 -7.51
CA SER A 128 7.22 -9.74 -6.49
C SER A 128 6.75 -9.29 -5.10
N PHE A 129 6.02 -8.18 -5.03
CA PHE A 129 5.52 -7.63 -3.77
C PHE A 129 4.24 -6.82 -3.95
N LEU A 130 3.42 -6.74 -2.91
CA LEU A 130 2.18 -5.98 -2.88
C LEU A 130 2.19 -4.99 -1.71
N VAL A 131 1.96 -3.72 -2.02
CA VAL A 131 1.86 -2.65 -1.03
C VAL A 131 0.42 -2.15 -1.01
N SER A 132 -0.24 -2.24 0.15
CA SER A 132 -1.64 -1.87 0.30
C SER A 132 -1.83 -0.75 1.32
N GLN A 133 -2.71 0.20 0.98
CA GLN A 133 -3.25 1.20 1.90
C GLN A 133 -4.62 0.79 2.45
N ASN A 134 -5.17 -0.34 2.00
CA ASN A 134 -6.51 -0.79 2.40
C ASN A 134 -6.47 -1.45 3.77
N VAL A 135 -7.44 -1.10 4.60
CA VAL A 135 -7.68 -1.71 5.91
C VAL A 135 -8.73 -2.82 5.86
N ASP A 136 -9.37 -3.05 4.72
CA ASP A 136 -10.50 -3.98 4.55
C ASP A 136 -10.15 -5.47 4.74
N GLY A 137 -8.86 -5.81 4.76
CA GLY A 137 -8.34 -7.18 4.92
C GLY A 137 -8.59 -8.12 3.74
N LEU A 138 -9.07 -7.62 2.59
CA LEU A 138 -9.44 -8.45 1.45
C LEU A 138 -8.25 -9.12 0.77
N HIS A 139 -7.03 -8.54 0.84
CA HIS A 139 -5.82 -9.22 0.34
C HIS A 139 -5.47 -10.45 1.17
N VAL A 140 -5.46 -10.35 2.49
CA VAL A 140 -5.21 -11.51 3.36
C VAL A 140 -6.30 -12.57 3.15
N ARG A 141 -7.56 -12.13 3.05
CA ARG A 141 -8.72 -13.02 2.88
C ARG A 141 -8.87 -13.59 1.47
N SER A 142 -8.22 -13.02 0.45
CA SER A 142 -8.12 -13.63 -0.88
C SER A 142 -7.13 -14.80 -0.94
N GLY A 143 -6.35 -14.99 0.13
CA GLY A 143 -5.26 -15.97 0.19
C GLY A 143 -3.94 -15.43 -0.36
N PHE A 144 -3.79 -14.10 -0.46
CA PHE A 144 -2.52 -13.49 -0.83
C PHE A 144 -1.46 -13.72 0.29
N PRO A 145 -0.22 -14.11 -0.05
CA PRO A 145 0.81 -14.41 0.94
C PRO A 145 1.23 -13.16 1.75
N ARG A 146 1.13 -13.25 3.09
CA ARG A 146 1.41 -12.12 4.01
C ARG A 146 2.89 -11.71 4.05
N ASP A 147 3.79 -12.62 3.72
CA ASP A 147 5.23 -12.34 3.61
C ASP A 147 5.58 -11.50 2.37
N LYS A 148 4.67 -11.39 1.39
CA LYS A 148 4.81 -10.54 0.19
C LYS A 148 3.85 -9.34 0.19
N LEU A 149 3.26 -9.02 1.35
CA LEU A 149 2.28 -7.96 1.52
C LEU A 149 2.75 -6.98 2.60
N ALA A 150 2.66 -5.68 2.30
CA ALA A 150 2.77 -4.61 3.29
C ALA A 150 1.40 -3.95 3.48
N GLU A 151 0.87 -3.98 4.71
CA GLU A 151 -0.42 -3.38 5.09
C GLU A 151 -0.16 -2.05 5.80
N LEU A 152 0.11 -1.00 5.03
CA LEU A 152 0.67 0.26 5.56
C LEU A 152 -0.26 0.99 6.54
N HIS A 153 -1.57 0.81 6.44
CA HIS A 153 -2.55 1.46 7.34
C HIS A 153 -3.20 0.47 8.32
N GLY A 154 -2.66 -0.73 8.42
CA GLY A 154 -3.22 -1.81 9.22
C GLY A 154 -4.31 -2.62 8.52
N ASN A 155 -4.96 -3.48 9.29
CA ASN A 155 -6.01 -4.37 8.80
C ASN A 155 -7.08 -4.56 9.88
N MET A 156 -8.35 -4.39 9.51
CA MET A 156 -9.52 -4.45 10.40
C MET A 156 -9.67 -5.80 11.13
N PHE A 157 -9.03 -6.85 10.61
CA PHE A 157 -9.04 -8.22 11.14
C PHE A 157 -7.77 -8.56 11.92
N VAL A 158 -6.80 -7.64 12.03
CA VAL A 158 -5.50 -7.91 12.66
C VAL A 158 -5.33 -7.09 13.94
N GLU A 159 -5.00 -7.79 15.01
CA GLU A 159 -4.54 -7.20 16.26
C GLU A 159 -3.12 -7.67 16.59
N GLU A 160 -2.34 -6.81 17.23
CA GLU A 160 -0.93 -7.04 17.53
C GLU A 160 -0.67 -6.95 19.03
N CYS A 161 0.22 -7.81 19.53
CA CYS A 161 0.75 -7.68 20.87
C CYS A 161 1.87 -6.63 20.91
N PRO A 162 1.74 -5.52 21.65
CA PRO A 162 2.80 -4.51 21.74
C PRO A 162 4.06 -5.04 22.46
N LYS A 163 3.94 -6.11 23.26
CA LYS A 163 5.07 -6.70 24.02
C LYS A 163 5.95 -7.63 23.19
N CYS A 164 5.38 -8.44 22.30
CA CYS A 164 6.13 -9.46 21.54
C CYS A 164 5.93 -9.37 20.03
N LYS A 165 5.16 -8.37 19.56
CA LYS A 165 4.90 -8.08 18.13
C LYS A 165 4.21 -9.19 17.36
N THR A 166 3.71 -10.21 18.06
CA THR A 166 2.91 -11.27 17.44
C THR A 166 1.56 -10.71 17.02
N GLN A 167 1.23 -10.92 15.76
CA GLN A 167 -0.05 -10.55 15.16
C GLN A 167 -1.02 -11.72 15.15
N TYR A 168 -2.30 -11.42 15.31
CA TYR A 168 -3.40 -12.37 15.27
C TYR A 168 -4.38 -11.91 14.18
N VAL A 169 -4.56 -12.75 13.16
CA VAL A 169 -5.60 -12.56 12.14
C VAL A 169 -6.89 -13.19 12.67
N ARG A 170 -7.97 -12.43 12.71
CA ARG A 170 -9.29 -12.84 13.23
C ARG A 170 -10.27 -13.08 12.08
N GLU A 171 -11.32 -13.84 12.36
CA GLU A 171 -12.42 -14.07 11.41
C GLU A 171 -13.40 -12.89 11.35
N THR A 172 -13.51 -12.14 12.44
CA THR A 172 -14.32 -10.93 12.58
C THR A 172 -13.44 -9.70 12.75
N VAL A 173 -13.99 -8.51 12.51
CA VAL A 173 -13.25 -7.28 12.78
C VAL A 173 -12.88 -7.17 14.27
N VAL A 174 -11.72 -6.59 14.55
CA VAL A 174 -11.12 -6.50 15.89
C VAL A 174 -11.93 -5.62 16.85
N GLY A 175 -12.63 -4.62 16.31
CA GLY A 175 -13.63 -3.80 17.02
C GLY A 175 -13.14 -2.44 17.53
N THR A 176 -11.85 -2.12 17.37
CA THR A 176 -11.26 -0.82 17.76
C THR A 176 -10.41 -0.25 16.61
N MET A 177 -10.11 1.05 16.68
CA MET A 177 -9.31 1.80 15.70
C MET A 177 -8.43 2.83 16.41
N GLY A 178 -7.27 3.13 15.85
CA GLY A 178 -6.30 4.08 16.40
C GLY A 178 -5.38 3.42 17.44
N LEU A 179 -4.92 2.19 17.16
CA LEU A 179 -3.98 1.43 18.00
C LEU A 179 -4.47 1.25 19.45
N LYS A 180 -5.77 1.08 19.64
CA LYS A 180 -6.43 0.96 20.95
C LYS A 180 -6.45 -0.49 21.43
N ALA A 181 -6.56 -0.66 22.74
CA ALA A 181 -6.68 -1.97 23.35
C ALA A 181 -7.98 -2.67 22.94
N THR A 182 -7.88 -3.95 22.58
CA THR A 182 -9.01 -4.75 22.08
C THR A 182 -9.72 -5.54 23.19
N GLY A 183 -9.20 -5.48 24.41
CA GLY A 183 -9.65 -6.26 25.57
C GLY A 183 -9.14 -7.70 25.61
N ARG A 184 -8.42 -8.17 24.57
CA ARG A 184 -7.83 -9.52 24.51
C ARG A 184 -6.36 -9.52 24.96
N LEU A 185 -5.88 -10.68 25.39
CA LEU A 185 -4.50 -10.88 25.84
C LEU A 185 -3.74 -11.82 24.91
N CYS A 186 -2.45 -11.53 24.70
CA CYS A 186 -1.55 -12.37 23.94
C CYS A 186 -1.31 -13.72 24.61
N THR A 187 -1.46 -14.78 23.81
CA THR A 187 -1.38 -16.19 24.20
C THR A 187 -0.01 -16.82 23.92
N VAL A 188 0.91 -16.11 23.25
CA VAL A 188 2.25 -16.65 22.93
C VAL A 188 2.96 -17.08 24.21
N ALA A 189 3.44 -18.32 24.23
CA ALA A 189 4.24 -18.82 25.34
C ALA A 189 5.63 -18.15 25.35
N LYS A 190 5.98 -17.53 26.48
CA LYS A 190 7.31 -16.99 26.80
C LYS A 190 8.11 -18.00 27.61
N ALA A 191 9.43 -17.89 27.53
CA ALA A 191 10.43 -18.59 28.36
C ALA A 191 10.16 -20.10 28.55
N ARG A 192 10.72 -20.95 27.67
CA ARG A 192 10.63 -22.43 27.73
C ARG A 192 9.21 -22.99 27.89
N GLY A 193 8.18 -22.23 27.52
CA GLY A 193 6.77 -22.66 27.61
C GLY A 193 6.09 -22.42 28.96
N LEU A 194 6.77 -21.80 29.94
CA LEU A 194 6.27 -21.75 31.33
C LEU A 194 5.21 -20.68 31.59
N ARG A 195 5.16 -19.60 30.80
CA ARG A 195 4.18 -18.51 30.99
C ARG A 195 3.75 -17.88 29.67
N ALA A 196 2.46 -17.55 29.52
CA ALA A 196 1.99 -16.78 28.38
C ALA A 196 2.45 -15.31 28.45
N CYS A 197 2.57 -14.66 27.29
CA CYS A 197 2.98 -13.27 27.13
C CYS A 197 2.07 -12.30 27.89
N ARG A 198 0.74 -12.50 27.78
CA ARG A 198 -0.30 -11.69 28.42
C ARG A 198 -0.13 -10.17 28.18
N GLY A 199 0.41 -9.80 27.02
CA GLY A 199 0.35 -8.41 26.56
C GLY A 199 -1.06 -8.11 26.06
N GLU A 200 -1.61 -6.97 26.45
CA GLU A 200 -2.89 -6.48 25.94
C GLU A 200 -2.79 -6.21 24.44
N LEU A 201 -3.63 -6.91 23.66
CA LEU A 201 -3.64 -6.80 22.22
C LEU A 201 -4.23 -5.45 21.82
N ARG A 202 -3.69 -4.88 20.74
CA ARG A 202 -4.15 -3.62 20.15
C ARG A 202 -4.55 -3.82 18.70
N ASP A 203 -5.52 -3.07 18.20
CA ASP A 203 -5.76 -3.04 16.76
C ASP A 203 -4.55 -2.47 16.01
N THR A 204 -4.49 -2.72 14.71
CA THR A 204 -3.40 -2.25 13.84
C THR A 204 -3.77 -1.01 13.03
N ILE A 205 -4.96 -0.47 13.24
CA ILE A 205 -5.52 0.60 12.44
C ILE A 205 -4.93 1.93 12.91
N LEU A 206 -4.32 2.65 11.98
CA LEU A 206 -3.69 3.95 12.26
C LEU A 206 -4.73 5.06 12.35
N ASP A 207 -4.57 5.95 13.34
CA ASP A 207 -5.18 7.27 13.35
C ASP A 207 -4.29 8.27 12.57
N TRP A 208 -4.76 9.51 12.40
CA TRP A 208 -4.12 10.50 11.52
C TRP A 208 -2.66 10.82 11.82
N GLU A 209 -2.29 10.84 13.10
CA GLU A 209 -0.95 11.22 13.57
C GLU A 209 -0.06 10.00 13.87
N ASP A 210 -0.60 8.79 13.71
CA ASP A 210 0.16 7.57 13.98
C ASP A 210 1.24 7.34 12.90
N ALA A 211 2.40 6.85 13.35
CA ALA A 211 3.45 6.44 12.44
C ALA A 211 3.08 5.15 11.70
N LEU A 212 3.50 5.05 10.43
CA LEU A 212 3.39 3.81 9.67
C LEU A 212 4.17 2.66 10.34
N PRO A 213 3.69 1.41 10.24
CA PRO A 213 4.40 0.24 10.77
C PRO A 213 5.78 0.10 10.11
N GLU A 214 6.83 0.22 10.90
CA GLU A 214 8.22 0.27 10.44
C GLU A 214 8.60 -0.92 9.55
N ARG A 215 8.23 -2.14 9.96
CA ARG A 215 8.49 -3.37 9.20
C ARG A 215 7.90 -3.31 7.80
N ASP A 216 6.60 -3.01 7.71
CA ASP A 216 5.85 -3.01 6.46
C ASP A 216 6.30 -1.85 5.56
N LEU A 217 6.62 -0.69 6.15
CA LEU A 217 7.20 0.44 5.43
C LEU A 217 8.59 0.12 4.85
N MET A 218 9.47 -0.53 5.61
CA MET A 218 10.78 -0.94 5.12
C MET A 218 10.68 -1.95 3.98
N LEU A 219 9.84 -2.98 4.11
CA LEU A 219 9.62 -3.96 3.05
C LEU A 219 9.04 -3.32 1.79
N ALA A 220 8.09 -2.38 1.96
CA ALA A 220 7.53 -1.63 0.84
C ALA A 220 8.58 -0.76 0.15
N ASP A 221 9.42 -0.02 0.90
CA ASP A 221 10.49 0.81 0.34
C ASP A 221 11.53 -0.04 -0.41
N GLU A 222 11.98 -1.14 0.20
CA GLU A 222 12.94 -2.06 -0.41
C GLU A 222 12.41 -2.64 -1.73
N ALA A 223 11.18 -3.17 -1.71
CA ALA A 223 10.54 -3.72 -2.90
C ALA A 223 10.38 -2.64 -3.99
N SER A 224 9.95 -1.43 -3.63
CA SER A 224 9.75 -0.36 -4.61
C SER A 224 11.05 0.20 -5.22
N ARG A 225 12.21 0.05 -4.58
CA ARG A 225 13.51 0.53 -5.12
C ARG A 225 14.05 -0.30 -6.28
N VAL A 226 13.75 -1.60 -6.30
CA VAL A 226 14.37 -2.57 -7.21
C VAL A 226 13.44 -3.01 -8.34
N SER A 227 12.23 -2.46 -8.40
CA SER A 227 11.16 -2.95 -9.27
C SER A 227 10.61 -1.86 -10.19
N VAL A 228 9.99 -2.30 -11.29
CA VAL A 228 9.13 -1.41 -12.08
C VAL A 228 7.80 -1.31 -11.34
N VAL A 229 7.47 -0.10 -10.86
CA VAL A 229 6.17 0.19 -10.25
C VAL A 229 5.13 0.26 -11.37
N LEU A 230 4.50 -0.87 -11.67
CA LEU A 230 3.46 -0.99 -12.69
C LEU A 230 2.10 -1.05 -11.99
N GLY A 231 1.35 0.05 -12.08
CA GLY A 231 -0.03 0.11 -11.59
C GLY A 231 -0.14 0.64 -10.17
N ARG A 232 -0.48 1.94 -10.06
CA ARG A 232 -1.32 2.38 -8.96
C ARG A 232 -2.73 1.92 -9.33
N ILE A 233 -3.18 0.80 -8.78
CA ILE A 233 -4.58 0.39 -8.95
C ILE A 233 -5.39 1.13 -7.90
N LEU A 234 -5.54 2.42 -8.16
CA LEU A 234 -6.49 3.32 -7.54
C LEU A 234 -7.54 3.49 -8.63
N GLY A 235 -8.82 3.22 -8.35
CA GLY A 235 -9.87 3.07 -9.37
C GLY A 235 -9.66 3.94 -10.62
N LEU A 236 -9.52 3.25 -11.76
CA LEU A 236 -9.33 3.75 -13.15
C LEU A 236 -8.73 5.16 -13.30
N GLY A 237 -7.46 5.20 -13.75
CA GLY A 237 -6.90 6.36 -14.43
C GLY A 237 -5.56 6.82 -13.88
N ALA A 238 -4.48 6.35 -14.52
CA ALA A 238 -3.21 7.05 -14.77
C ALA A 238 -2.02 6.06 -14.77
N LEU A 239 -1.88 5.31 -15.87
CA LEU A 239 -0.55 4.93 -16.33
C LEU A 239 0.09 6.18 -16.93
N ASN A 240 1.01 6.84 -16.22
CA ASN A 240 2.06 7.59 -16.92
C ASN A 240 3.32 7.84 -16.09
N LYS A 241 4.42 7.36 -16.69
CA LYS A 241 5.78 7.93 -16.75
C LYS A 241 6.47 8.25 -15.42
N HIS A 242 7.13 7.25 -14.86
CA HIS A 242 8.44 7.47 -14.26
C HIS A 242 9.51 6.72 -15.06
N ARG A 243 10.47 7.51 -15.54
CA ARG A 243 11.63 7.11 -16.34
C ARG A 243 12.44 6.10 -15.53
N THR A 244 12.44 4.84 -15.95
CA THR A 244 13.38 3.84 -15.44
C THR A 244 14.79 4.31 -15.81
N ARG A 245 15.69 4.38 -14.83
CA ARG A 245 17.13 4.49 -15.11
C ARG A 245 17.53 3.14 -15.70
N ALA A 246 17.75 3.09 -17.01
CA ALA A 246 18.36 1.91 -17.63
C ALA A 246 19.76 1.68 -17.01
N PRO A 247 20.17 0.44 -16.72
CA PRO A 247 21.54 0.15 -16.36
C PRO A 247 22.46 0.53 -17.54
N PRO A 248 23.67 1.09 -17.28
CA PRO A 248 24.59 1.42 -18.35
C PRO A 248 25.00 0.14 -19.10
N PRO A 249 25.23 0.22 -20.42
CA PRO A 249 25.65 -0.94 -21.20
C PRO A 249 27.00 -1.46 -20.71
N PRO A 250 27.27 -2.77 -20.82
CA PRO A 250 28.56 -3.33 -20.46
C PRO A 250 29.66 -2.68 -21.31
N ARG A 251 30.73 -2.24 -20.66
CA ARG A 251 31.92 -1.72 -21.35
C ARG A 251 32.51 -2.84 -22.19
N THR A 252 32.34 -2.77 -23.50
CA THR A 252 33.14 -3.52 -24.45
C THR A 252 34.58 -3.05 -24.30
N GLY A 253 35.46 -3.98 -23.93
CA GLY A 253 36.89 -3.73 -23.88
C GLY A 253 37.38 -3.36 -25.28
N ASP A 254 38.06 -2.23 -25.38
CA ASP A 254 38.85 -1.92 -26.55
C ASP A 254 40.27 -1.57 -26.10
N SER A 255 41.18 -2.44 -26.49
CA SER A 255 42.62 -2.28 -26.37
C SER A 255 43.06 -1.08 -27.20
N LYS A 256 43.75 -0.11 -26.60
CA LYS A 256 44.83 0.64 -27.28
C LYS A 256 45.71 1.40 -26.29
N ARG A 257 47.00 1.30 -26.56
CA ARG A 257 48.18 1.84 -25.84
C ARG A 257 48.35 3.34 -26.08
N GLY A 258 49.13 3.99 -25.20
CA GLY A 258 49.83 5.27 -25.41
C GLY A 258 49.42 6.35 -24.39
N SER A 259 50.17 6.54 -23.29
CA SER A 259 51.19 7.61 -23.11
C SER A 259 50.57 9.02 -23.15
N THR A 260 50.58 9.87 -22.12
CA THR A 260 51.67 10.34 -21.24
C THR A 260 51.11 11.19 -20.08
N LEU A 261 51.76 11.13 -18.90
CA LEU A 261 52.07 12.19 -17.91
C LEU A 261 50.98 13.26 -17.61
N THR A 262 50.44 13.37 -16.39
CA THR A 262 51.09 14.01 -15.21
C THR A 262 50.18 13.87 -13.95
N THR A 263 50.78 13.78 -12.76
CA THR A 263 50.14 13.74 -11.41
C THR A 263 50.24 15.11 -10.70
N PRO A 264 49.69 15.31 -9.46
CA PRO A 264 48.35 15.79 -9.10
C PRO A 264 48.40 17.13 -8.30
N PRO A 265 47.31 17.58 -7.63
CA PRO A 265 47.26 17.34 -6.17
C PRO A 265 45.85 17.03 -5.61
N ALA A 266 45.85 16.61 -4.34
CA ALA A 266 44.76 16.00 -3.58
C ALA A 266 43.91 17.04 -2.77
N PRO A 267 43.15 16.65 -1.72
CA PRO A 267 41.69 16.72 -1.66
C PRO A 267 41.16 17.85 -0.77
N HIS A 268 39.91 18.28 -0.99
CA HIS A 268 39.16 19.06 -0.01
C HIS A 268 37.86 18.35 0.37
N TRP A 269 37.80 17.90 1.63
CA TRP A 269 36.59 17.54 2.35
C TRP A 269 36.05 18.78 3.07
N GLY A 270 34.73 18.95 3.11
CA GLY A 270 34.08 20.03 3.87
C GLY A 270 32.57 19.84 4.00
N PHE A 271 32.20 19.32 5.18
CA PHE A 271 30.92 19.36 5.92
C PHE A 271 29.60 18.96 5.23
#